data_AF-A0AAF6BKQ2-F1
#
_entry.id   AF-A0AAF6BKQ2-F1
#
_cell.length_a   1.000
_cell.length_b   1.000
_cell.length_c   1.000
_cell.angle_alpha   90.00
_cell.angle_beta   90.00
_cell.angle_gamma   90.00
#
_symmetry.space_group_name_H-M   'P 1'
#
loop_
_entity.id
_entity.type
_entity.pdbx_description
1 polymer ?
#
loop_
_entity_poly.entity_id
_entity_poly.type
_entity_poly.pdbx_seq_one_letter_code
_entity_poly.pdbx_strand_id
1 'polypeptide(L)'
;MGSSRASSGSFWILSLFLAVLMLSPLCLAKYERPAISDRDLNRRKEACYVDIDNGLWGRGCRSSQIAKENCALRCVSGGCYNTVYGEDPVCPVY
;
A
#
# COMPACT_ATOMS: atom_id res chain seq x y z
N MET A 1 -27.47 55.74 7.08
CA MET A 1 -26.58 55.14 6.06
C MET A 1 -25.19 54.97 6.66
N GLY A 2 -24.86 53.77 7.12
CA GLY A 2 -23.58 53.47 7.74
C GLY A 2 -22.49 53.32 6.68
N SER A 3 -21.59 54.30 6.58
CA SER A 3 -20.37 54.16 5.79
C SER A 3 -19.27 53.64 6.71
N SER A 4 -19.16 52.31 6.79
CA SER A 4 -18.01 51.65 7.40
C SER A 4 -16.78 52.03 6.57
N ARG A 5 -16.00 53.00 7.04
CA ARG A 5 -14.64 53.26 6.57
C ARG A 5 -13.79 52.08 6.99
N ALA A 6 -13.84 51.02 6.20
CA ALA A 6 -12.87 49.96 6.28
C ALA A 6 -11.51 50.59 5.95
N SER A 7 -10.70 50.72 7.00
CA SER A 7 -9.31 51.19 6.92
C SER A 7 -8.60 50.41 5.82
N SER A 8 -7.98 51.13 4.88
CA SER A 8 -7.23 50.56 3.75
C SER A 8 -6.31 49.41 4.19
N GLY A 9 -5.68 49.54 5.37
CA GLY A 9 -4.82 48.51 5.95
C GLY A 9 -5.53 47.19 6.28
N SER A 10 -6.82 47.23 6.63
CA SER A 10 -7.64 46.02 6.88
C SER A 10 -7.80 45.18 5.62
N PHE A 11 -8.00 45.83 4.46
CA PHE A 11 -8.13 45.14 3.18
C PHE A 11 -6.82 44.46 2.75
N TRP A 12 -5.67 45.12 2.96
CA TRP A 12 -4.36 44.55 2.67
C TRP A 12 -4.05 43.33 3.55
N ILE A 13 -4.37 43.41 4.85
CA ILE A 13 -4.16 42.30 5.79
C ILE A 13 -5.07 41.11 5.42
N LEU A 14 -6.34 41.35 5.11
CA LEU A 14 -7.27 40.31 4.67
C LEU A 14 -6.81 39.67 3.36
N SER A 15 -6.37 40.48 2.39
CA SER A 15 -5.88 39.99 1.09
C SER A 15 -4.63 39.12 1.26
N LEU A 16 -3.70 39.52 2.13
CA LEU A 16 -2.49 38.75 2.41
C LEU A 16 -2.78 37.45 3.14
N PHE A 17 -3.74 37.46 4.07
CA PHE A 17 -4.18 36.26 4.79
C PHE A 17 -4.86 35.25 3.85
N LEU A 18 -5.70 35.73 2.93
CA LEU A 18 -6.31 34.92 1.86
C LEU A 18 -5.25 34.35 0.91
N ALA A 19 -4.23 35.12 0.54
CA ALA A 19 -3.13 34.62 -0.29
C ALA A 19 -2.34 33.50 0.39
N VAL A 20 -2.10 33.59 1.70
CA VAL A 20 -1.40 32.55 2.48
C VAL A 20 -2.23 31.27 2.60
N LEU A 21 -3.55 31.37 2.75
CA LEU A 21 -4.45 30.21 2.76
C LEU A 21 -4.41 29.44 1.42
N MET A 22 -4.33 30.16 0.30
CA MET A 22 -4.25 29.58 -1.05
C MET A 22 -2.87 29.00 -1.38
N LEU A 23 -1.84 29.32 -0.60
CA LEU A 23 -0.48 28.78 -0.74
C LEU A 23 -0.27 27.45 -0.01
N SER A 24 -1.28 26.93 0.72
CA SER A 24 -1.16 25.69 1.47
C SER A 24 -1.48 24.48 0.57
N PRO A 25 -0.51 23.58 0.28
CA PRO A 25 -0.81 22.35 -0.43
C PRO A 25 -1.31 21.32 0.58
N LEU A 26 -2.58 21.41 1.01
CA LEU A 26 -3.22 20.27 1.70
C LEU A 26 -3.68 19.24 0.66
N CYS A 27 -2.72 18.69 -0.09
CA CYS A 27 -2.91 17.41 -0.75
C CYS A 27 -2.61 16.30 0.27
N LEU A 28 -3.48 16.13 1.26
CA LEU A 28 -3.59 14.85 1.96
C LEU A 28 -4.35 13.91 1.02
N ALA A 29 -3.72 13.57 -0.11
CA ALA A 29 -4.19 12.47 -0.94
C ALA A 29 -4.00 11.21 -0.10
N LYS A 30 -5.07 10.79 0.58
CA LYS A 30 -5.16 9.44 1.13
C LYS A 30 -4.90 8.52 -0.05
N TYR A 31 -3.71 7.91 -0.10
CA TYR A 31 -3.40 6.90 -1.10
C TYR A 31 -4.24 5.68 -0.75
N GLU A 32 -5.51 5.72 -1.14
CA GLU A 32 -6.36 4.55 -1.21
C GLU A 32 -5.75 3.67 -2.29
N ARG A 33 -5.00 2.65 -1.86
CA ARG A 33 -4.67 1.57 -2.78
C ARG A 33 -6.00 1.02 -3.30
N PRO A 34 -6.20 0.96 -4.61
CA PRO A 34 -7.37 0.28 -5.14
C PRO A 34 -7.39 -1.14 -4.56
N ALA A 35 -8.58 -1.62 -4.20
CA ALA A 35 -8.75 -3.00 -3.78
C ALA A 35 -8.12 -3.91 -4.83
N ILE A 36 -7.21 -4.78 -4.39
CA ILE A 36 -6.54 -5.69 -5.31
C ILE A 36 -7.59 -6.66 -5.85
N SER A 37 -7.70 -6.77 -7.17
CA SER A 37 -8.62 -7.74 -7.76
C SER A 37 -8.03 -9.14 -7.68
N ASP A 38 -8.88 -10.17 -7.65
CA ASP A 38 -8.44 -11.56 -7.69
C ASP A 38 -7.58 -11.86 -8.93
N ARG A 39 -7.88 -11.18 -10.05
CA ARG A 39 -7.10 -11.28 -11.28
C ARG A 39 -5.68 -10.75 -11.08
N ASP A 40 -5.52 -9.61 -10.40
CA ASP A 40 -4.20 -9.05 -10.11
C ASP A 40 -3.42 -9.93 -9.14
N LEU A 41 -4.12 -10.53 -8.17
CA LEU A 41 -3.52 -11.47 -7.23
C LEU A 41 -3.04 -12.74 -7.93
N ASN A 42 -3.86 -13.31 -8.83
CA ASN A 42 -3.48 -14.49 -9.60
C ASN A 42 -2.28 -14.22 -10.50
N ARG A 43 -2.25 -13.05 -11.17
CA ARG A 43 -1.12 -12.65 -12.01
C ARG A 43 0.18 -12.52 -11.20
N ARG A 44 0.13 -11.95 -9.99
CA ARG A 44 1.30 -11.87 -9.11
C ARG A 44 1.74 -13.25 -8.65
N LYS A 45 0.78 -14.13 -8.34
CA LYS A 45 1.07 -15.52 -7.94
C LYS A 45 1.76 -16.30 -9.07
N GLU A 46 1.34 -16.11 -10.33
CA GLU A 46 2.00 -16.69 -11.50
C GLU A 46 3.46 -16.25 -11.63
N ALA A 47 3.75 -14.95 -11.45
CA ALA A 47 5.12 -14.45 -11.44
C ALA A 47 5.96 -15.09 -10.31
N CYS A 48 5.36 -15.26 -9.13
CA CYS A 48 6.01 -15.95 -8.01
C CYS A 48 6.32 -17.43 -8.31
N TYR A 49 5.45 -18.15 -9.03
CA TYR A 49 5.76 -19.52 -9.43
C TYR A 49 6.98 -19.60 -10.35
N VAL A 50 7.10 -18.66 -11.29
CA VAL A 50 8.27 -18.58 -12.18
C VAL A 50 9.55 -18.36 -11.36
N ASP A 51 9.53 -17.45 -10.39
CA ASP A 51 10.68 -17.19 -9.54
C ASP A 51 11.06 -18.39 -8.66
N ILE A 52 10.06 -19.12 -8.15
CA ILE A 52 10.28 -20.36 -7.38
C ILE A 52 10.89 -21.44 -8.27
N ASP A 53 10.37 -21.63 -9.49
CA ASP A 53 10.85 -22.64 -10.43
C ASP A 53 12.28 -22.34 -10.88
N ASN A 54 12.62 -21.06 -11.05
CA ASN A 54 13.97 -20.56 -11.29
C ASN A 54 14.91 -20.74 -10.08
N GLY A 55 14.38 -21.08 -8.91
CA GLY A 55 15.15 -21.40 -7.71
C GLY A 55 15.50 -20.21 -6.82
N LEU A 56 14.89 -19.03 -7.05
CA LEU A 56 15.14 -17.81 -6.29
C LEU A 56 14.67 -17.90 -4.82
N TRP A 57 13.81 -18.89 -4.53
CA TRP A 57 13.22 -19.14 -3.20
C TRP A 57 13.84 -20.35 -2.47
N GLY A 58 14.96 -20.87 -2.96
CA GLY A 58 15.66 -22.01 -2.37
C GLY A 58 15.02 -23.36 -2.71
N ARG A 59 15.72 -24.46 -2.36
CA ARG A 59 15.26 -25.83 -2.67
C ARG A 59 14.00 -26.22 -1.90
N GLY A 60 13.80 -25.69 -0.69
CA GLY A 60 12.62 -25.97 0.12
C GLY A 60 11.30 -25.63 -0.58
N CYS A 61 11.25 -24.55 -1.35
CA CYS A 61 10.04 -24.16 -2.08
C CYS A 61 9.73 -25.05 -3.30
N ARG A 62 10.61 -26.01 -3.64
CA ARG A 62 10.40 -26.99 -4.70
C ARG A 62 10.31 -28.43 -4.18
N SER A 63 10.30 -28.62 -2.86
CA SER A 63 10.27 -29.97 -2.26
C SER A 63 8.93 -30.68 -2.46
N SER A 64 7.84 -29.93 -2.57
CA SER A 64 6.50 -30.44 -2.84
C SER A 64 5.61 -29.36 -3.43
N GLN A 65 4.43 -29.76 -3.94
CA GLN A 65 3.43 -28.82 -4.42
C GLN A 65 2.95 -27.89 -3.29
N ILE A 66 2.75 -28.41 -2.08
CA ILE A 66 2.35 -27.62 -0.91
C ILE A 66 3.44 -26.60 -0.54
N ALA A 67 4.72 -27.00 -0.57
CA ALA A 67 5.82 -26.09 -0.30
C ALA A 67 5.89 -24.96 -1.35
N LYS A 68 5.68 -25.29 -2.64
CA LYS A 68 5.59 -24.31 -3.72
C LYS A 68 4.44 -23.33 -3.51
N GLU A 69 3.26 -23.82 -3.14
CA GLU A 69 2.10 -22.98 -2.83
C GLU A 69 2.37 -22.03 -1.65
N ASN A 70 2.92 -22.54 -0.55
CA ASN A 70 3.25 -21.74 0.62
C ASN A 70 4.27 -20.64 0.31
N CYS A 71 5.28 -20.95 -0.50
CA CYS A 71 6.25 -19.94 -0.94
C CYS A 71 5.61 -18.92 -1.89
N ALA A 72 4.71 -19.34 -2.78
CA ALA A 72 3.99 -18.43 -3.66
C ALA A 72 3.12 -17.45 -2.86
N LEU A 73 2.45 -17.90 -1.79
CA LEU A 73 1.68 -17.03 -0.91
C LEU A 73 2.57 -16.00 -0.18
N ARG A 74 3.72 -16.43 0.34
CA ARG A 74 4.71 -15.53 0.95
C ARG A 74 5.27 -14.51 -0.05
N CYS A 75 5.46 -14.92 -1.30
CA CYS A 75 5.89 -14.05 -2.39
C CYS A 75 4.86 -12.98 -2.73
N VAL A 76 3.58 -13.36 -2.83
CA VAL A 76 2.48 -12.42 -3.12
C VAL A 76 2.34 -11.39 -2.00
N SER A 77 2.38 -11.81 -0.74
CA SER A 77 2.40 -10.93 0.43
C SER A 77 2.85 -11.67 1.69
N GLY A 78 4.11 -11.45 2.09
CA GLY A 78 4.65 -12.03 3.32
C GLY A 78 3.89 -11.55 4.57
N GLY A 79 3.41 -10.30 4.57
CA GLY A 79 2.61 -9.76 5.67
C GLY A 79 1.30 -10.52 5.86
N CYS A 80 0.51 -10.66 4.78
CA CYS A 80 -0.77 -11.39 4.84
C CYS A 80 -0.56 -12.87 5.19
N TYR A 81 0.48 -13.49 4.62
CA TYR A 81 0.82 -14.87 4.95
C TYR A 81 1.12 -15.03 6.45
N ASN A 82 1.94 -14.16 7.03
CA ASN A 82 2.26 -14.23 8.46
C ASN A 82 1.07 -13.89 9.35
N THR A 83 0.18 -13.00 8.93
CA THR A 83 -1.05 -12.71 9.69
C THR A 83 -1.99 -13.92 9.76
N VAL A 84 -2.04 -14.73 8.71
CA VAL A 84 -2.94 -15.92 8.66
C VAL A 84 -2.25 -17.16 9.24
N TYR A 85 -0.98 -17.38 8.92
CA TYR A 85 -0.27 -18.64 9.17
C TYR A 85 0.94 -18.50 10.12
N GLY A 86 1.23 -17.30 10.64
CA GLY A 86 2.43 -17.06 11.46
C GLY A 86 2.42 -17.76 12.82
N GLU A 87 1.24 -18.05 13.35
CA GLU A 87 1.05 -18.76 14.62
C GLU A 87 0.73 -20.25 14.43
N ASP A 88 0.50 -20.68 13.18
CA ASP A 88 0.20 -22.08 12.90
C ASP A 88 1.44 -22.96 13.13
N PRO A 89 1.35 -24.01 13.96
CA PRO A 89 2.44 -24.95 14.12
C PRO A 89 2.68 -25.65 12.78
N VAL A 90 3.77 -25.27 12.11
CA VAL A 90 4.14 -25.81 10.80
C VAL A 90 4.30 -27.33 10.93
N CYS A 91 3.54 -28.12 10.16
CA CYS A 91 3.83 -29.55 10.02
C CYS A 91 5.26 -29.70 9.47
N PRO A 92 6.21 -30.30 10.20
CA PRO A 92 7.57 -30.45 9.71
C PRO A 92 7.57 -31.41 8.51
N VAL A 93 7.98 -30.90 7.35
CA VAL A 93 8.28 -31.73 6.18
C VAL A 93 9.77 -32.09 6.30
N TYR A 94 10.04 -33.31 6.76
CA TYR A 94 11.37 -33.92 6.79
C TYR A 94 11.83 -34.30 5.38
#